data_AF-A0A0E4BQQ4-F1
#
_entry.id   AF-A0A0E4BQQ4-F1
#
_cell.length_a   1.000
_cell.length_b   1.000
_cell.length_c   1.000
_cell.angle_alpha   90.00
_cell.angle_beta   90.00
_cell.angle_gamma   90.00
#
_symmetry.space_group_name_H-M   'P 1'
#
loop_
_entity.id
_entity.type
_entity.pdbx_description
1 polymer ?
#
loop_
_entity_poly.entity_id
_entity_poly.type
_entity_poly.pdbx_seq_one_letter_code
_entity_poly.pdbx_strand_id
1 'polypeptide(L)' 'MPLSADAVAVTLGNPEHGVAPMTANAERVGNDQWRVRMSAPLSGRWSLGLDIRITPSDAVNVVSPILLR' A
#
# COMPACT_ATOMS: atom_id res chain seq x y z
N MET A 1 -3.89 -10.61 -22.68
CA MET A 1 -4.63 -9.54 -21.97
C MET A 1 -3.64 -8.82 -21.09
N PRO A 2 -3.77 -7.49 -20.87
CA PRO A 2 -2.96 -6.82 -19.85
C PRO A 2 -3.25 -7.43 -18.47
N LEU A 3 -2.22 -7.60 -17.65
CA LEU A 3 -2.38 -8.02 -16.26
C LEU A 3 -3.21 -6.96 -15.53
N SER A 4 -4.39 -7.33 -15.02
CA SER A 4 -5.25 -6.45 -14.23
C SER A 4 -5.24 -6.94 -12.79
N ALA A 5 -4.95 -6.05 -11.83
CA ALA A 5 -5.05 -6.40 -10.42
C ALA A 5 -6.50 -6.70 -10.04
N ASP A 6 -6.77 -7.74 -9.27
CA ASP A 6 -8.07 -8.03 -8.63
C ASP A 6 -8.31 -7.16 -7.39
N ALA A 7 -7.26 -6.94 -6.59
CA ALA A 7 -7.31 -6.11 -5.40
C ALA A 7 -5.96 -5.46 -5.11
N VAL A 8 -5.99 -4.28 -4.49
CA VAL A 8 -4.80 -3.59 -4.00
C VAL A 8 -5.00 -3.25 -2.53
N ALA A 9 -4.02 -3.55 -1.70
CA ALA A 9 -3.94 -3.10 -0.32
C ALA A 9 -2.62 -2.36 -0.09
N VAL A 10 -2.66 -1.39 0.81
CA VAL A 10 -1.50 -0.57 1.18
C VAL A 10 -1.28 -0.72 2.67
N THR A 11 -0.03 -0.97 3.04
CA THR A 11 0.42 -1.01 4.43
C THR A 11 1.37 0.16 4.68
N LEU A 12 1.12 0.95 5.73
CA LEU A 12 2.02 2.00 6.19
C LEU A 12 2.53 1.67 7.58
N GLY A 13 3.84 1.74 7.78
CA GLY A 13 4.47 1.51 9.09
C GLY A 13 5.56 2.52 9.39
N ASN A 14 5.75 2.83 10.67
CA ASN A 14 6.85 3.66 11.14
C ASN A 14 7.46 3.03 12.40
N PRO A 15 8.28 1.96 12.24
CA PRO A 15 8.86 1.25 13.38
C PRO A 15 9.87 2.10 14.16
N GLU A 16 10.52 3.07 13.52
CA GLU A 16 11.44 4.01 14.17
C GLU A 16 10.75 4.81 15.28
N HIS A 17 9.46 5.11 15.10
CA HIS A 17 8.62 5.80 16.08
C HIS A 17 7.65 4.87 16.83
N GLY A 18 7.84 3.54 16.73
CA GLY A 18 6.99 2.55 17.41
C GLY A 18 5.54 2.49 16.90
N VAL A 19 5.25 3.03 15.71
CA VAL A 19 3.92 2.99 15.11
C VAL A 19 3.69 1.60 14.51
N ALA A 20 2.66 0.91 15.01
CA ALA A 20 2.22 -0.37 14.45
C ALA A 20 1.82 -0.19 12.98
N PRO A 21 2.17 -1.14 12.09
CA PRO A 21 1.72 -1.10 10.70
C PRO A 21 0.19 -1.05 10.60
N MET A 22 -0.30 -0.18 9.74
CA MET A 22 -1.72 -0.07 9.40
C MET A 22 -1.91 -0.47 7.94
N THR A 23 -2.92 -1.29 7.66
CA THR A 23 -3.24 -1.76 6.30
C THR A 23 -4.63 -1.31 5.90
N ALA A 24 -4.78 -0.83 4.67
CA ALA A 24 -6.07 -0.44 4.11
C ALA A 24 -6.21 -0.93 2.66
N ASN A 25 -7.41 -1.40 2.31
CA ASN A 25 -7.75 -1.74 0.93
C ASN A 25 -7.90 -0.46 0.11
N ALA A 26 -7.35 -0.44 -1.09
CA ALA A 26 -7.54 0.64 -2.04
C ALA A 26 -8.84 0.44 -2.83
N GLU A 27 -9.46 1.55 -3.21
CA GLU A 27 -10.61 1.59 -4.10
C GLU A 27 -10.14 1.74 -5.54
N ARG A 28 -10.76 1.00 -6.47
CA ARG A 28 -10.50 1.16 -7.89
C ARG A 28 -11.19 2.44 -8.39
N VAL A 29 -10.41 3.34 -8.99
CA VAL A 29 -10.87 4.64 -9.52
C VAL A 29 -10.71 4.74 -11.05
N GLY A 30 -10.16 3.73 -11.70
CA GLY A 30 -10.00 3.60 -13.16
C GLY A 30 -9.49 2.21 -13.54
N ASN A 31 -9.29 1.94 -14.84
CA ASN A 31 -8.94 0.59 -15.32
C ASN A 31 -7.71 -0.01 -14.61
N ASP A 32 -6.68 0.79 -14.32
CA ASP A 32 -5.49 0.37 -13.55
C ASP A 32 -5.11 1.38 -12.47
N GLN A 33 -6.10 2.15 -12.00
CA GLN A 33 -5.88 3.19 -10.99
C GLN A 33 -6.58 2.82 -9.70
N TRP A 34 -5.81 2.86 -8.62
CA TRP A 34 -6.25 2.54 -7.28
C TRP A 34 -5.94 3.70 -6.34
N ARG A 35 -6.82 3.95 -5.37
CA ARG A 35 -6.68 5.03 -4.42
C ARG A 35 -7.01 4.55 -3.02
N VAL A 36 -6.17 4.92 -2.07
CA VAL A 36 -6.43 4.78 -0.64
C VAL A 36 -6.08 6.09 0.05
N ARG A 37 -6.76 6.40 1.16
CA ARG A 37 -6.40 7.51 2.04
C ARG A 37 -6.03 6.93 3.39
N MET A 38 -4.86 7.31 3.89
CA MET A 38 -4.31 6.84 5.16
C MET A 38 -3.68 8.03 5.89
N SER A 39 -3.72 7.99 7.23
CA SER A 39 -3.21 9.06 8.08
C SER A 39 -1.85 8.70 8.63
N ALA A 40 -0.81 9.47 8.29
CA ALA A 40 0.53 9.34 8.83
C ALA A 40 0.89 10.64 9.56
N PRO A 41 0.62 10.75 10.87
CA PRO A 41 0.69 12.03 11.59
C PRO A 41 2.12 12.49 11.90
N LEU A 42 3.10 11.60 11.74
CA LEU A 42 4.51 11.90 12.00
C LEU A 42 5.25 12.13 10.69
N SER A 43 6.01 13.22 10.63
CA SER A 43 7.03 13.41 9.60
C SER A 43 8.13 12.36 9.71
N GLY A 44 8.89 12.16 8.63
CA GLY A 44 10.06 11.30 8.63
C GLY A 44 9.89 10.07 7.76
N ARG A 45 10.71 9.05 8.02
CA ARG A 45 10.77 7.85 7.20
C ARG A 45 9.65 6.89 7.56
N TRP A 46 8.90 6.46 6.56
CA TRP A 46 7.87 5.43 6.68
C TRP A 46 8.18 4.26 5.74
N SER A 47 7.71 3.08 6.10
CA SER A 47 7.66 1.91 5.22
C SER A 47 6.30 1.90 4.53
N LEU A 48 6.31 1.82 3.20
CA LEU A 48 5.13 1.65 2.35
C LEU A 48 5.16 0.23 1.75
N GLY A 49 4.22 -0.60 2.18
CA GLY A 49 3.90 -1.88 1.56
C GLY A 49 2.76 -1.71 0.55
N LEU A 50 2.90 -2.34 -0.61
CA LEU A 50 1.87 -2.45 -1.64
C LEU A 50 1.65 -3.93 -1.95
N ASP A 51 0.45 -4.40 -1.67
CA ASP A 51 -0.01 -5.76 -1.94
C ASP A 51 -0.97 -5.71 -3.13
N ILE A 52 -0.55 -6.27 -4.27
CA ILE A 52 -1.34 -6.34 -5.50
C ILE A 52 -1.72 -7.79 -5.72
N ARG A 53 -3.00 -8.11 -5.53
CA ARG A 53 -3.54 -9.41 -5.89
C ARG A 53 -3.97 -9.39 -7.35
N ILE A 54 -3.51 -10.34 -8.15
CA ILE A 54 -3.89 -10.51 -9.57
C ILE A 54 -4.92 -11.63 -9.68
N THR A 55 -4.73 -12.71 -8.92
CA THR A 55 -5.71 -13.80 -8.72
C THR A 55 -5.60 -14.31 -7.28
N PRO A 56 -6.49 -15.20 -6.78
CA PRO A 56 -6.34 -15.77 -5.43
C PRO A 56 -5.00 -16.48 -5.17
N SER A 57 -4.32 -16.96 -6.22
CA SER A 57 -3.04 -17.67 -6.14
C SER A 57 -1.85 -16.85 -6.65
N ASP A 58 -2.08 -15.64 -7.15
CA ASP A 58 -1.05 -14.78 -7.74
C ASP A 58 -1.12 -13.37 -7.16
N ALA A 59 -0.04 -12.98 -6.48
CA ALA A 59 0.07 -11.69 -5.84
C ALA A 59 1.51 -11.18 -5.91
N VAL A 60 1.63 -9.86 -6.01
CA VAL A 60 2.89 -9.12 -5.94
C VAL A 60 2.88 -8.32 -4.65
N ASN A 61 3.93 -8.46 -3.84
CA ASN A 61 4.18 -7.63 -2.67
C ASN A 61 5.42 -6.76 -2.93
N VAL A 62 5.30 -5.46 -2.70
CA VAL A 62 6.41 -4.50 -2.79
C VAL A 62 6.49 -3.73 -1.49
N VAL A 63 7.68 -3.64 -0.90
CA VAL A 63 7.91 -2.80 0.27
C VAL A 63 9.03 -1.82 -0.04
N SER A 64 8.77 -0.54 0.18
CA SER A 64 9.71 0.53 -0.11
C SER A 64 9.65 1.63 0.94
N PRO A 65 10.78 2.28 1.27
CA PRO A 65 10.74 3.45 2.12
C PRO A 65 10.17 4.66 1.39
N ILE A 66 9.39 5.46 2.12
CA ILE A 66 8.95 6.79 1.70
C ILE A 66 9.34 7.82 2.75
N LEU A 67 9.56 9.06 2.31
CA LEU A 67 9.83 10.18 3.20
C LEU A 67 8.60 11.10 3.20
N LEU A 68 7.97 11.25 4.36
CA LEU A 68 6.87 12.20 4.57
C LEU A 68 7.46 13.48 5.19
N ARG A 69 7.08 14.64 4.63
CA ARG A 69 7.55 15.97 5.06
C ARG A 69 6.44 16.73 5.77
#